data_AF-A0AA94JDB7-F1
#
_entry.id   AF-A0AA94JDB7-F1
#
_cell.length_a   1.000
_cell.length_b   1.000
_cell.length_c   1.000
_cell.angle_alpha   90.00
_cell.angle_beta   90.00
_cell.angle_gamma   90.00
#
_symmetry.space_group_name_H-M   'P 1'
#
loop_
_entity.id
_entity.type
_entity.pdbx_description
1 polymer ?
#
loop_
_entity_poly.entity_id
_entity_poly.type
_entity_poly.pdbx_seq_one_letter_code
_entity_poly.pdbx_strand_id
1 'polypeptide(L)' 'MAPVAVQLPKLVVAHQLNDGSLVELLPDWKVPPEIIHVVFPSRRGLLPAVRTLIDFLAERYRSFDEE' A
#
# COMPACT_ATOMS: atom_id res chain seq x y z
N MET A 1 -31.42 -3.79 1.52
CA MET A 1 -30.29 -2.84 1.57
C MET A 1 -29.42 -3.14 0.37
N ALA A 2 -29.25 -2.21 -0.57
CA ALA A 2 -28.41 -2.45 -1.74
C ALA A 2 -26.94 -2.50 -1.29
N PRO A 3 -26.10 -3.41 -1.82
CA PRO A 3 -24.69 -3.42 -1.52
C PRO A 3 -24.04 -2.13 -2.02
N VAL A 4 -23.15 -1.56 -1.21
CA VAL A 4 -22.33 -0.40 -1.58
C VAL A 4 -20.96 -0.93 -2.02
N ALA A 5 -20.46 -0.44 -3.15
CA ALA A 5 -19.11 -0.72 -3.62
C ALA A 5 -18.19 0.47 -3.30
N VAL A 6 -16.94 0.18 -2.96
CA VAL A 6 -15.90 1.17 -2.69
C VAL A 6 -14.57 0.67 -3.26
N GLN A 7 -13.74 1.60 -3.75
CA GLN A 7 -12.37 1.30 -4.16
C GLN A 7 -11.43 1.66 -3.00
N LEU A 8 -10.69 0.67 -2.50
CA LEU A 8 -9.75 0.82 -1.39
C LEU A 8 -8.44 0.10 -1.71
N PRO A 9 -7.28 0.59 -1.24
CA PRO A 9 -6.01 -0.13 -1.38
C PRO A 9 -6.08 -1.50 -0.70
N LYS A 10 -5.61 -2.56 -1.37
CA LYS A 10 -5.59 -3.93 -0.80
C LYS A 10 -4.87 -4.00 0.55
N LEU A 11 -3.86 -3.16 0.74
CA LEU A 11 -3.11 -3.04 2.00
C LEU A 11 -3.99 -2.76 3.23
N VAL A 12 -5.07 -1.98 3.08
CA VAL A 12 -5.90 -1.58 4.23
C VAL A 12 -7.08 -2.52 4.50
N VAL A 13 -7.45 -3.37 3.54
CA VAL A 13 -8.61 -4.28 3.62
C VAL A 13 -8.24 -5.76 3.64
N ALA A 14 -6.95 -6.11 3.72
CA ALA A 14 -6.48 -7.49 3.65
C ALA A 14 -7.15 -8.42 4.67
N HIS A 15 -7.39 -7.94 5.89
CA HIS A 15 -8.08 -8.72 6.93
C HIS A 15 -9.53 -9.02 6.56
N GLN A 16 -10.25 -8.00 6.09
CA GLN A 16 -11.67 -8.11 5.73
C GLN A 16 -11.90 -8.97 4.49
N LEU A 17 -10.95 -8.95 3.55
CA LEU A 17 -10.95 -9.88 2.42
C LEU A 17 -10.70 -11.33 2.89
N ASN A 18 -9.82 -11.52 3.87
CA ASN A 18 -9.49 -12.84 4.41
C ASN A 18 -10.60 -13.41 5.31
N ASP A 19 -11.31 -12.57 6.08
CA ASP A 19 -12.42 -12.98 6.95
C ASP A 19 -13.79 -13.01 6.23
N GLY A 20 -13.85 -12.54 4.98
CA GLY A 20 -15.04 -12.54 4.13
C GLY A 20 -16.04 -11.43 4.42
N SER A 21 -15.73 -10.48 5.30
CA SER A 21 -16.56 -9.29 5.53
C SER A 21 -16.51 -8.30 4.36
N LEU A 22 -15.48 -8.39 3.51
CA LEU A 22 -15.41 -7.76 2.19
C LEU A 22 -15.21 -8.82 1.10
N VAL A 23 -15.75 -8.55 -0.09
CA VAL A 23 -15.58 -9.39 -1.28
C VAL A 23 -15.04 -8.55 -2.44
N GLU A 24 -14.14 -9.12 -3.22
CA GLU A 24 -13.64 -8.49 -4.46
C GLU A 24 -14.70 -8.63 -5.56
N LEU A 25 -15.09 -7.51 -6.18
CA LEU A 25 -16.19 -7.48 -7.16
C LEU A 25 -15.73 -7.66 -8.61
N LEU A 26 -14.50 -7.24 -8.94
CA LEU A 26 -13.96 -7.20 -10.31
C LEU A 26 -12.51 -7.70 -10.31
N PRO A 27 -12.26 -9.01 -10.09
CA PRO A 27 -10.91 -9.54 -9.88
C PRO A 27 -10.00 -9.40 -11.13
N ASP A 28 -10.58 -9.36 -12.33
CA ASP A 28 -9.81 -9.20 -13.58
C ASP A 28 -9.51 -7.73 -13.92
N TRP A 29 -10.10 -6.78 -13.20
CA TRP A 29 -9.90 -5.36 -13.42
C TRP A 29 -8.76 -4.84 -12.55
N LYS A 30 -7.61 -4.57 -13.18
CA LYS A 30 -6.44 -4.01 -12.51
C LYS A 30 -6.44 -2.49 -12.57
N VAL A 31 -6.27 -1.88 -11.40
CA VAL A 31 -6.02 -0.43 -11.28
C VAL A 31 -4.53 -0.20 -11.56
N PRO A 32 -4.13 0.92 -12.20
CA PRO A 32 -2.72 1.25 -12.32
C PRO A 32 -2.05 1.31 -10.93
N PRO A 33 -0.82 0.79 -10.78
CA PRO A 33 -0.14 0.80 -9.49
C PRO A 33 0.07 2.23 -8.99
N GLU A 34 -0.23 2.46 -7.71
CA GLU A 34 -0.03 3.74 -7.04
C GLU A 34 1.34 3.83 -6.36
N ILE A 35 1.96 5.01 -6.39
CA ILE A 35 3.29 5.23 -5.83
C ILE A 35 3.18 5.63 -4.35
N ILE A 36 3.84 4.88 -3.47
CA ILE A 36 4.03 5.27 -2.07
C ILE A 36 5.23 6.22 -1.97
N HIS A 37 4.99 7.46 -1.53
CA HIS A 37 6.05 8.45 -1.35
C HIS A 37 6.52 8.56 0.10
N VAL A 38 7.84 8.53 0.30
CA VAL A 38 8.46 8.88 1.59
C VAL A 38 8.97 10.32 1.53
N VAL A 39 8.38 11.20 2.33
CA VAL A 39 8.73 12.63 2.37
C VAL A 39 9.58 12.92 3.60
N PHE A 40 10.74 13.54 3.40
CA PHE A 40 11.68 13.91 4.46
C PHE A 40 12.45 15.20 4.10
N PRO A 41 13.01 15.93 5.09
CA PRO A 41 13.77 17.16 4.83
C PRO A 41 15.01 16.95 3.94
N SER A 42 15.35 17.98 3.16
CA SER A 42 16.49 18.01 2.23
C SER A 42 17.83 17.59 2.87
N ARG A 43 18.70 16.95 2.07
CA ARG A 43 19.90 16.14 2.39
C ARG A 43 20.95 16.71 3.37
N ARG A 44 20.85 17.96 3.85
CA ARG A 44 21.75 18.45 4.92
C ARG A 44 21.25 17.93 6.27
N GLY A 45 22.01 17.00 6.86
CA GLY A 45 21.74 16.49 8.20
C GLY A 45 20.75 15.33 8.25
N LEU A 46 20.59 14.55 7.17
CA LEU A 46 19.82 13.31 7.25
C LEU A 46 20.51 12.34 8.22
N LEU A 47 19.91 12.12 9.38
CA LEU A 47 20.44 11.20 10.37
C LEU A 47 20.57 9.79 9.78
N PRO A 48 21.66 9.05 10.03
CA PRO A 48 21.83 7.68 9.54
C PRO A 48 20.63 6.78 9.84
N ALA A 49 20.01 6.93 11.01
CA ALA A 49 18.80 6.20 11.39
C ALA A 49 17.60 6.45 10.44
N VAL A 50 17.43 7.68 9.96
CA VAL A 50 16.37 8.01 8.99
C VAL A 50 16.68 7.37 7.65
N ARG A 51 17.94 7.36 7.21
CA ARG A 51 18.34 6.66 5.98
C ARG A 51 18.07 5.16 6.09
N THR A 52 18.48 4.52 7.18
CA THR A 52 18.21 3.10 7.44
C THR A 52 16.71 2.79 7.42
N LEU A 53 15.88 3.66 8.01
CA LEU A 53 14.42 3.50 7.97
C LEU A 53 13.87 3.61 6.54
N ILE A 54 14.32 4.60 5.77
CA ILE A 54 13.90 4.77 4.37
C ILE A 54 14.26 3.53 3.55
N ASP A 55 15.49 3.01 3.69
CA ASP A 55 15.94 1.83 2.98
C ASP A 55 15.11 0.58 3.37
N PHE A 56 14.82 0.41 4.67
CA PHE A 56 13.95 -0.66 5.16
C PHE A 56 12.53 -0.57 4.58
N LEU A 57 11.93 0.63 4.57
CA LEU A 57 10.59 0.83 4.01
C LEU A 57 10.58 0.59 2.50
N ALA A 58 11.57 1.11 1.77
CA ALA A 58 11.67 0.89 0.32
C ALA A 58 11.78 -0.60 -0.02
N GLU A 59 12.55 -1.38 0.76
CA GLU A 59 12.64 -2.83 0.60
C GLU A 59 11.31 -3.51 0.94
N ARG A 60 10.74 -3.17 2.10
CA ARG A 60 9.50 -3.78 2.59
C ARG A 60 8.31 -3.53 1.66
N TYR A 61 8.33 -2.41 0.94
CA TYR A 61 7.24 -2.02 0.05
C TYR A 61 7.45 -2.40 -1.43
N ARG A 62 8.66 -2.83 -1.84
CA ARG A 62 8.94 -3.28 -3.22
C ARG A 62 8.08 -4.49 -3.64
N SER A 63 7.63 -5.30 -2.68
CA SER A 63 6.85 -6.51 -2.94
C SER A 63 5.34 -6.29 -2.99
N PHE A 64 4.84 -5.06 -2.80
CA PHE A 64 3.40 -4.78 -2.97
C PHE A 64 3.05 -4.40 -4.41
N ASP A 65 4.02 -4.44 -5.33
CA ASP A 65 3.72 -4.43 -6.77
C ASP A 65 2.81 -5.62 -7.05
N GLU A 66 1.54 -5.31 -7.28
CA GLU A 66 0.43 -6.25 -7.40
C GLU A 66 0.68 -7.22 -8.56
N GLU A 67 0.85 -8.51 -8.25
CA GLU A 67 0.63 -9.60 -9.22
C GLU A 67 -0.83 -9.65 -9.68
#